data_AF-A0A9D7EZQ9-F1
#
_entry.id   AF-A0A9D7EZQ9-F1
#
_cell.length_a   1.000
_cell.length_b   1.000
_cell.length_c   1.000
_cell.angle_alpha   90.00
_cell.angle_beta   90.00
_cell.angle_gamma   90.00
#
_symmetry.space_group_name_H-M   'P 1'
#
loop_
_entity.id
_entity.type
_entity.pdbx_description
1 polymer ?
#
loop_
_entity_poly.entity_id
_entity_poly.type
_entity_poly.pdbx_seq_one_letter_code
_entity_poly.pdbx_strand_id
1 'polypeptide(L)'
;MSMEEKEEYNRFIIELPYINKKIRLPSGVIKGQELDLKFSELFAPYYQIKDFNKFKIPFKCMATDLETGELVVLENGNIISSVRASMAIPSVFTDVTIDGKRLLDGGLVRNFPVKNVIEMGAIM
;
A
#
# COMPACT_ATOMS: atom_id res chain seq x y z
N MET A 1 -5.25 24.79 7.45
CA MET A 1 -4.06 25.01 6.62
C MET A 1 -4.50 25.18 5.18
N SER A 2 -4.05 26.24 4.52
CA SER A 2 -4.41 26.57 3.14
C SER A 2 -3.76 25.59 2.16
N MET A 3 -4.25 25.52 0.92
CA MET A 3 -3.68 24.66 -0.12
C MET A 3 -2.23 25.05 -0.48
N GLU A 4 -1.85 26.31 -0.28
CA GLU A 4 -0.48 26.81 -0.45
C GLU A 4 0.49 26.23 0.60
N GLU A 5 0.05 26.05 1.84
CA GLU A 5 0.88 25.45 2.91
C GLU A 5 1.16 23.96 2.66
N LYS A 6 0.30 23.25 1.91
CA LYS A 6 0.48 21.83 1.57
C LYS A 6 1.56 21.60 0.52
N GLU A 7 1.73 22.50 -0.44
CA GLU A 7 2.76 22.38 -1.49
C GLU A 7 4.18 22.54 -0.93
N GLU A 8 4.33 23.37 0.11
CA GLU A 8 5.61 23.61 0.75
C GLU A 8 6.05 22.43 1.66
N TYR A 9 5.09 21.75 2.29
CA TYR A 9 5.33 20.52 3.06
C TYR A 9 5.79 19.35 2.16
N ASN A 10 5.35 19.31 0.91
CA ASN A 10 5.70 18.26 -0.06
C ASN A 10 7.14 18.35 -0.58
N ARG A 11 7.91 19.39 -0.23
CA ARG A 11 9.34 19.51 -0.59
C ARG A 11 10.27 18.68 0.29
N PHE A 12 9.81 18.22 1.45
CA PHE A 12 10.60 17.37 2.34
C PHE A 12 10.01 15.97 2.38
N ILE A 13 10.52 15.09 1.52
CA ILE A 13 10.09 13.68 1.43
C ILE A 13 10.32 12.94 2.77
N ILE A 14 11.21 13.47 3.64
CA ILE A 14 11.49 12.92 4.97
C ILE A 14 11.78 14.07 5.97
N GLU A 15 10.87 14.32 6.90
CA GLU A 15 11.17 15.11 8.11
C GLU A 15 11.72 14.20 9.21
N LEU A 16 12.97 14.44 9.63
CA LEU A 16 13.59 13.71 10.75
C LEU A 16 13.48 14.53 12.05
N PRO A 17 12.50 14.24 12.93
CA PRO A 17 12.32 15.00 14.16
C PRO A 17 13.56 14.89 15.06
N TYR A 18 14.11 16.05 15.43
CA TYR A 18 15.21 16.19 16.38
C TYR A 18 14.64 16.48 17.77
N ILE A 19 14.62 15.47 18.65
CA ILE A 19 14.02 15.57 20.00
C ILE A 19 15.03 15.07 21.03
N ASN A 20 15.28 15.85 22.09
CA ASN A 20 16.20 15.49 23.18
C ASN A 20 17.62 15.10 22.70
N LYS A 21 18.20 15.88 21.78
CA LYS A 21 19.51 15.64 21.15
C LYS A 21 19.62 14.32 20.36
N LYS A 22 18.50 13.67 20.03
CA LYS A 22 18.47 12.46 19.21
C LYS A 22 17.60 12.68 17.99
N ILE A 23 18.11 12.27 16.84
CA ILE A 23 17.32 12.12 15.63
C ILE A 23 16.41 10.91 15.83
N ARG A 24 15.09 11.08 15.63
CA ARG A 24 14.13 9.97 15.68
C ARG A 24 13.51 9.78 14.30
N LEU A 25 13.30 8.52 13.94
CA LEU A 25 12.48 8.20 12.78
C LEU A 25 11.01 8.50 13.08
N PRO A 26 10.22 8.92 12.07
CA PRO A 26 8.78 9.05 12.21
C PRO A 26 8.16 7.72 12.66
N SER A 27 7.16 7.79 13.54
CA SER A 27 6.48 6.60 14.08
C SER A 27 5.83 5.74 12.98
N GLY A 28 5.38 6.35 11.87
CA GLY A 28 4.85 5.64 10.70
C GLY A 28 5.88 4.73 10.03
N VAL A 29 7.15 5.15 9.95
CA VAL A 29 8.24 4.34 9.37
C VAL A 29 8.53 3.11 10.24
N ILE A 30 8.58 3.29 11.57
CA ILE A 30 8.83 2.20 12.52
C ILE A 30 7.68 1.17 12.46
N LYS A 31 6.43 1.64 12.46
CA LYS A 31 5.25 0.77 12.32
C LYS A 31 5.21 0.05 10.97
N GLY A 32 5.69 0.69 9.89
CA GLY A 32 5.80 0.07 8.57
C GLY A 32 6.69 -1.17 8.59
N GLN A 33 7.89 -1.06 9.16
CA GLN A 33 8.85 -2.18 9.24
C GLN A 33 8.34 -3.35 10.09
N GLU A 34 7.71 -3.07 11.23
CA GLU A 34 7.13 -4.12 12.08
C GLU A 34 6.03 -4.91 11.35
N LEU A 35 5.22 -4.19 10.58
CA LEU A 35 4.13 -4.79 9.81
C LEU A 35 4.66 -5.60 8.62
N ASP A 36 5.77 -5.18 8.00
CA ASP A 36 6.44 -5.94 6.94
C ASP A 36 7.02 -7.26 7.45
N LEU A 37 7.59 -7.25 8.65
CA LEU A 37 8.05 -8.46 9.32
C LEU A 37 6.88 -9.41 9.60
N LYS A 38 5.75 -8.87 10.07
CA LYS A 38 4.55 -9.67 10.33
C LYS A 38 3.94 -10.24 9.07
N PHE A 39 3.87 -9.49 7.98
CA PHE A 39 3.43 -10.04 6.70
C PHE A 39 4.41 -11.05 6.12
N SER A 40 5.72 -10.85 6.30
CA SER A 40 6.71 -11.85 5.90
C SER A 40 6.50 -13.18 6.62
N GLU A 41 6.20 -13.14 7.93
CA GLU A 41 5.84 -14.31 8.71
C GLU A 41 4.55 -14.98 8.21
N LEU A 42 3.47 -14.20 8.05
CA LEU A 42 2.16 -14.72 7.63
C LEU A 42 2.14 -15.28 6.20
N PHE A 43 2.84 -14.62 5.27
CA PHE A 43 2.85 -14.99 3.87
C PHE A 43 4.05 -15.86 3.46
N ALA A 44 4.94 -16.24 4.39
CA ALA A 44 6.07 -17.13 4.11
C ALA A 44 5.67 -18.42 3.36
N PRO A 45 4.57 -19.12 3.71
CA PRO A 45 4.14 -20.32 2.98
C PRO A 45 3.73 -20.07 1.51
N TYR A 46 3.45 -18.81 1.17
CA TYR A 46 2.84 -18.39 -0.09
C TYR A 46 3.78 -17.56 -0.98
N TYR A 47 5.01 -17.27 -0.54
CA TYR A 47 5.96 -16.38 -1.23
C TYR A 47 6.27 -16.76 -2.69
N GLN A 48 6.20 -18.06 -3.01
CA GLN A 48 6.47 -18.58 -4.36
C GLN A 48 5.29 -18.42 -5.33
N ILE A 49 4.08 -18.20 -4.82
CA ILE A 49 2.90 -18.01 -5.68
C ILE A 49 2.92 -16.57 -6.19
N LYS A 50 3.20 -16.42 -7.49
CA LYS A 50 3.23 -15.13 -8.17
C LYS A 50 1.92 -14.76 -8.86
N ASP A 51 1.04 -15.71 -9.09
CA ASP A 51 -0.29 -15.47 -9.67
C ASP A 51 -1.32 -15.73 -8.57
N PHE A 52 -2.02 -14.68 -8.15
CA PHE A 52 -2.91 -14.74 -6.98
C PHE A 52 -4.21 -15.51 -7.28
N ASN A 53 -4.50 -15.80 -8.55
CA ASN A 53 -5.58 -16.72 -8.90
C ASN A 53 -5.25 -18.17 -8.54
N LYS A 54 -3.96 -18.50 -8.29
CA LYS A 54 -3.50 -19.84 -7.89
C LYS A 54 -3.54 -20.08 -6.38
N PHE A 55 -3.96 -19.09 -5.58
CA PHE A 55 -4.26 -19.34 -4.18
C PHE A 55 -5.48 -20.25 -4.05
N LYS A 56 -5.65 -20.88 -2.86
CA LYS A 56 -6.83 -21.71 -2.56
C LYS A 56 -8.14 -20.97 -2.78
N ILE A 57 -8.14 -19.65 -2.52
CA ILE A 57 -9.21 -18.72 -2.86
C ILE A 57 -8.57 -17.65 -3.74
N PRO A 58 -9.04 -17.44 -4.99
CA PRO A 58 -8.54 -16.37 -5.86
C PRO A 58 -8.61 -15.01 -5.16
N PHE A 59 -7.54 -14.23 -5.28
CA PHE A 59 -7.36 -13.00 -4.51
C PHE A 59 -6.87 -11.86 -5.40
N LYS A 60 -7.31 -10.63 -5.11
CA LYS A 60 -6.82 -9.39 -5.73
C LYS A 60 -6.71 -8.28 -4.68
N CYS A 61 -5.68 -7.45 -4.79
CA CYS A 61 -5.49 -6.25 -3.99
C CYS A 61 -5.87 -5.01 -4.81
N MET A 62 -6.61 -4.07 -4.20
CA MET A 62 -6.89 -2.78 -4.81
C MET A 62 -5.87 -1.77 -4.31
N ALA A 63 -5.25 -1.02 -5.21
CA ALA A 63 -4.37 0.09 -4.88
C ALA A 63 -4.75 1.33 -5.69
N THR A 64 -4.30 2.49 -5.23
CA THR A 64 -4.46 3.76 -5.94
C THR A 64 -3.11 4.19 -6.46
N ASP A 65 -2.99 4.45 -7.76
CA ASP A 65 -1.80 5.07 -8.33
C ASP A 65 -1.69 6.52 -7.81
N LEU A 66 -0.59 6.85 -7.15
CA LEU A 66 -0.38 8.16 -6.54
C LEU A 66 -0.31 9.28 -7.59
N GLU A 67 0.23 8.99 -8.77
CA GLU A 67 0.46 10.00 -9.81
C GLU A 67 -0.80 10.29 -10.61
N THR A 68 -1.54 9.24 -10.96
CA THR A 68 -2.73 9.36 -11.81
C THR A 68 -4.05 9.39 -11.02
N GLY A 69 -4.05 8.92 -9.77
CA GLY A 69 -5.27 8.72 -8.99
C GLY A 69 -6.13 7.55 -9.48
N GLU A 70 -5.63 6.72 -10.38
CA GLU A 70 -6.38 5.62 -10.97
C GLU A 70 -6.31 4.34 -10.12
N LEU A 71 -7.31 3.47 -10.29
CA LEU A 71 -7.34 2.16 -9.65
C LEU A 71 -6.29 1.24 -10.29
N VAL A 72 -5.42 0.67 -9.47
CA VAL A 72 -4.51 -0.40 -9.85
C VAL A 72 -4.98 -1.70 -9.21
N VAL A 73 -5.31 -2.69 -10.03
CA VAL A 73 -5.70 -4.03 -9.59
C VAL A 73 -4.45 -4.91 -9.57
N LEU A 74 -4.04 -5.32 -8.37
CA LEU A 74 -2.89 -6.19 -8.15
C LEU A 74 -3.36 -7.64 -8.02
N GLU A 75 -3.07 -8.44 -9.04
CA GLU A 75 -3.49 -9.85 -9.12
C GLU A 75 -2.31 -10.82 -9.29
N ASN A 76 -1.09 -10.29 -9.33
CA ASN A 76 0.14 -11.06 -9.45
C ASN A 76 1.33 -10.32 -8.81
N GLY A 77 2.47 -10.99 -8.70
CA GLY A 77 3.72 -10.45 -8.17
C GLY A 77 4.04 -10.90 -6.75
N ASN A 78 4.56 -9.99 -5.93
CA ASN A 78 4.85 -10.24 -4.52
C ASN A 78 3.61 -9.92 -3.67
N ILE A 79 3.07 -10.94 -2.98
CA ILE A 79 1.87 -10.79 -2.15
C ILE A 79 2.05 -9.80 -1.00
N ILE A 80 3.24 -9.79 -0.37
CA ILE A 80 3.55 -8.88 0.74
C ILE A 80 3.48 -7.44 0.22
N SER A 81 4.19 -7.13 -0.87
CA SER A 81 4.19 -5.80 -1.49
C SER A 81 2.79 -5.37 -1.94
N SER A 82 1.99 -6.31 -2.47
CA SER A 82 0.64 -6.01 -2.97
C SER A 82 -0.33 -5.66 -1.85
N VAL A 83 -0.31 -6.45 -0.77
CA VAL A 83 -1.08 -6.20 0.46
C VAL A 83 -0.61 -4.89 1.09
N ARG A 84 0.71 -4.68 1.16
CA ARG A 84 1.34 -3.44 1.63
C ARG A 84 0.84 -2.20 0.89
N ALA A 85 0.81 -2.24 -0.43
CA ALA A 85 0.31 -1.16 -1.28
C ALA A 85 -1.17 -0.89 -1.03
N SER A 86 -1.98 -1.95 -0.95
CA SER A 86 -3.42 -1.86 -0.75
C SER A 86 -3.84 -1.19 0.57
N MET A 87 -2.96 -1.13 1.57
CA MET A 87 -3.21 -0.50 2.88
C MET A 87 -2.38 0.77 3.14
N ALA A 88 -1.67 1.29 2.13
CA ALA A 88 -0.77 2.42 2.28
C ALA A 88 -1.55 3.74 2.37
N ILE A 89 -2.28 3.94 3.48
CA ILE A 89 -3.10 5.12 3.71
C ILE A 89 -2.17 6.35 3.80
N PRO A 90 -2.43 7.40 2.99
CA PRO A 90 -1.66 8.64 3.06
C PRO A 90 -1.62 9.18 4.49
N SER A 91 -0.48 9.73 4.90
CA SER A 91 -0.15 10.21 6.26
C SER A 91 0.16 9.14 7.32
N VAL A 92 -0.30 7.90 7.15
CA VAL A 92 -0.03 6.81 8.13
C VAL A 92 1.11 5.92 7.67
N PHE A 93 1.16 5.63 6.37
CA PHE A 93 2.15 4.74 5.77
C PHE A 93 2.81 5.40 4.55
N THR A 94 4.04 4.97 4.27
CA THR A 94 4.77 5.33 3.04
C THR A 94 4.15 4.61 1.85
N ASP A 95 4.13 5.27 0.68
CA ASP A 95 3.72 4.63 -0.57
C ASP A 95 4.63 3.45 -0.94
N VAL A 96 4.08 2.52 -1.72
CA VAL A 96 4.78 1.30 -2.14
C VAL A 96 5.00 1.34 -3.62
N THR A 97 6.25 1.20 -4.07
CA THR A 97 6.56 1.17 -5.50
C THR A 97 6.46 -0.25 -6.06
N ILE A 98 5.61 -0.46 -7.06
CA ILE A 98 5.47 -1.72 -7.80
C ILE A 98 5.48 -1.40 -9.30
N ASP A 99 6.36 -2.05 -10.06
CA ASP A 99 6.49 -1.88 -11.52
C ASP A 99 6.60 -0.41 -11.97
N GLY A 100 7.35 0.39 -11.21
CA GLY A 100 7.56 1.82 -11.49
C GLY A 100 6.40 2.74 -11.07
N LYS A 101 5.31 2.20 -10.53
CA LYS A 101 4.18 2.98 -10.02
C LYS A 101 4.26 3.14 -8.50
N ARG A 102 4.01 4.35 -8.01
CA ARG A 102 3.89 4.63 -6.57
C ARG A 102 2.45 4.39 -6.16
N LEU A 103 2.22 3.44 -5.26
CA LEU A 103 0.89 2.97 -4.91
C LEU A 103 0.51 3.33 -3.47
N LEU A 104 -0.74 3.76 -3.32
CA LEU A 104 -1.42 4.06 -2.07
C LEU A 104 -2.59 3.10 -1.84
N ASP A 105 -3.22 3.25 -0.68
CA ASP A 105 -4.43 2.52 -0.29
C ASP A 105 -5.53 2.56 -1.37
N GLY A 106 -6.08 1.38 -1.69
CA GLY A 106 -7.11 1.24 -2.71
C GLY A 106 -8.46 1.83 -2.31
N GLY A 107 -8.71 2.03 -1.02
CA GLY A 107 -9.90 2.63 -0.47
C GLY A 107 -10.11 4.10 -0.87
N LEU A 108 -9.06 4.78 -1.33
CA LEU A 108 -9.16 6.14 -1.87
C LEU A 108 -9.97 6.19 -3.18
N VAL A 109 -9.95 5.12 -3.99
CA VAL A 109 -10.65 5.03 -5.28
C VAL A 109 -11.74 3.96 -5.27
N ARG A 110 -11.54 2.86 -4.56
CA ARG A 110 -12.38 1.67 -4.54
C ARG A 110 -12.46 1.04 -3.14
N ASN A 111 -13.16 1.71 -2.23
CA ASN A 111 -13.38 1.19 -0.87
C ASN A 111 -14.21 -0.11 -0.83
N PHE A 112 -15.11 -0.29 -1.80
CA PHE A 112 -15.93 -1.50 -1.93
C PHE A 112 -15.76 -2.11 -3.33
N PRO A 113 -14.89 -3.12 -3.50
CA PRO A 113 -14.55 -3.70 -4.80
C PRO A 113 -15.59 -4.69 -5.34
N VAL A 114 -16.89 -4.41 -5.16
CA VAL A 114 -17.99 -5.29 -5.57
C VAL A 114 -17.90 -5.64 -7.05
N LYS A 115 -17.67 -4.63 -7.90
CA LYS A 115 -17.52 -4.83 -9.35
C LYS A 115 -16.37 -5.79 -9.67
N ASN A 116 -15.22 -5.64 -9.02
CA ASN A 116 -14.05 -6.48 -9.25
C ASN A 116 -14.29 -7.93 -8.83
N VAL A 117 -15.03 -8.14 -7.72
CA VAL A 117 -15.37 -9.48 -7.26
C VAL A 117 -16.39 -10.16 -8.18
N ILE A 118 -17.34 -9.41 -8.75
CA ILE A 118 -18.24 -9.90 -9.82
C ILE A 118 -17.44 -10.27 -11.08
N GLU A 119 -16.48 -9.43 -11.49
CA GLU A 119 -15.57 -9.71 -12.61
C GLU A 119 -14.71 -10.97 -12.37
N MET A 120 -14.48 -11.36 -11.11
CA MET A 120 -13.84 -12.63 -10.73
C MET A 120 -14.78 -13.84 -10.79
N GLY A 121 -16.05 -13.64 -11.14
CA GLY A 121 -17.06 -14.70 -11.28
C GLY A 121 -17.97 -14.87 -10.06
N ALA A 122 -17.94 -13.95 -9.09
CA ALA A 122 -18.94 -13.95 -8.02
C ALA A 122 -20.33 -13.57 -8.56
N ILE A 123 -21.35 -14.22 -8.01
CA ILE A 123 -22.75 -13.91 -8.31
C ILE A 123 -23.28 -12.84 -7.34
N MET A 124 -24.26 -12.06 -7.80
CA MET A 124 -24.93 -11.01 -7.05
C MET A 124 -26.03 -11.57 -6.14
#